data_AF-A0A965A9Q2-F1
#
_entry.id   AF-A0A965A9Q2-F1
#
_cell.length_a   1.000
_cell.length_b   1.000
_cell.length_c   1.000
_cell.angle_alpha   90.00
_cell.angle_beta   90.00
_cell.angle_gamma   90.00
#
_symmetry.space_group_name_H-M   'P 1'
#
loop_
_entity.id
_entity.type
_entity.pdbx_description
1 polymer ?
#
loop_
_entity_poly.entity_id
_entity_poly.type
_entity_poly.pdbx_seq_one_letter_code
_entity_poly.pdbx_strand_id
1 'polypeptide(L)'
;MLIFFLPSLLNLNNMTGQILDAPSSPERRLRYAGFWIRFAAILIDGILLSIVYYAVLFSVLGGLSNPDFSSFGLIFIIVLLMYILYFPLMESSAKQATLGKMAVGIKVGNA
;
A
#
# COMPACT_ATOMS: atom_id res chain seq x y z
N MET A 1 -69.88 18.20 -16.45
CA MET A 1 -68.87 17.29 -17.04
C MET A 1 -67.73 18.14 -17.58
N LEU A 2 -66.53 18.20 -17.02
CA LEU A 2 -65.96 17.88 -15.71
C LEU A 2 -64.55 18.53 -15.83
N ILE A 3 -64.25 19.45 -14.90
CA ILE A 3 -62.90 19.77 -14.40
C ILE A 3 -61.96 20.50 -15.40
N PHE A 4 -61.88 21.84 -15.39
CA PHE A 4 -61.14 22.69 -14.43
C PHE A 4 -59.62 22.40 -14.34
N PHE A 5 -58.85 23.44 -14.64
CA PHE A 5 -57.67 23.88 -13.89
C PHE A 5 -56.38 23.05 -13.97
N LEU A 6 -55.31 23.75 -14.36
CA LEU A 6 -53.95 23.45 -13.94
C LEU A 6 -53.91 23.13 -12.43
N PRO A 7 -53.19 22.08 -12.01
CA PRO A 7 -52.42 22.13 -10.79
C PRO A 7 -51.01 22.56 -11.16
N SER A 8 -50.79 23.87 -11.06
CA SER A 8 -49.49 24.52 -10.84
C SER A 8 -48.88 24.14 -9.48
N LEU A 9 -48.95 22.87 -9.09
CA LEU A 9 -48.48 22.36 -7.80
C LEU A 9 -47.96 20.93 -7.98
N LEU A 10 -46.88 20.78 -8.76
CA LEU A 10 -45.89 19.76 -8.46
C LEU A 10 -45.38 20.12 -7.06
N ASN A 11 -45.93 19.42 -6.08
CA ASN A 11 -45.60 19.56 -4.68
C ASN A 11 -44.12 19.16 -4.50
N LEU A 12 -43.23 20.14 -4.57
CA LEU A 12 -41.79 19.98 -4.29
C LEU A 12 -41.52 19.54 -2.85
N ASN A 13 -42.54 19.40 -2.00
CA ASN A 13 -42.37 18.84 -0.65
C ASN A 13 -42.11 17.33 -0.66
N ASN A 14 -42.16 16.67 -1.83
CA ASN A 14 -41.61 15.32 -2.03
C ASN A 14 -40.06 15.29 -2.08
N MET A 15 -39.39 16.32 -1.53
CA MET A 15 -37.98 16.30 -1.11
C MET A 15 -37.70 15.31 0.06
N THR A 16 -38.49 14.25 0.21
CA THR A 16 -38.21 13.15 1.17
C THR A 16 -38.06 11.80 0.49
N GLY A 17 -37.76 11.80 -0.81
CA GLY A 17 -37.05 10.71 -1.50
C GLY A 17 -35.58 11.02 -1.74
N GLN A 18 -35.07 12.14 -1.23
CA GLN A 18 -33.65 12.42 -1.22
C GLN A 18 -33.05 11.68 -0.03
N ILE A 19 -32.42 10.54 -0.29
CA ILE A 19 -31.62 9.86 0.73
C ILE A 19 -30.56 10.87 1.19
N LEU A 20 -30.69 11.29 2.45
CA LEU A 20 -29.78 12.19 3.18
C LEU A 20 -28.39 11.57 3.42
N ASP A 21 -28.29 10.25 3.23
CA ASP A 21 -27.12 9.42 3.49
C ASP A 21 -26.44 8.96 2.20
N ALA A 22 -26.32 9.80 1.18
CA ALA A 22 -25.25 9.55 0.24
C ALA A 22 -23.96 9.87 1.00
N PRO A 23 -23.09 8.91 1.37
CA PRO A 23 -21.70 9.25 1.60
C PRO A 23 -21.18 9.77 0.27
N SER A 24 -21.33 11.07 0.05
CA SER A 24 -20.45 11.83 -0.81
C SER A 24 -19.11 11.93 -0.09
N SER A 25 -18.54 10.79 0.29
CA SER A 25 -17.09 10.71 0.35
C SER A 25 -16.67 11.20 -1.03
N PRO A 26 -16.00 12.36 -1.14
CA PRO A 26 -15.58 12.86 -2.44
C PRO A 26 -14.87 11.69 -3.09
N GLU A 27 -15.40 11.18 -4.22
CA GLU A 27 -14.85 10.01 -4.89
C GLU A 27 -13.36 10.25 -4.95
N ARG A 28 -12.62 9.54 -4.09
CA ARG A 28 -11.19 9.78 -3.98
C ARG A 28 -10.68 9.23 -5.28
N ARG A 29 -10.43 10.11 -6.25
CA ARG A 29 -9.88 9.73 -7.56
C ARG A 29 -8.46 9.25 -7.31
N LEU A 30 -8.35 8.01 -6.82
CA LEU A 30 -7.10 7.31 -6.63
C LEU A 30 -6.54 7.07 -8.02
N ARG A 31 -5.59 7.90 -8.41
CA ARG A 31 -4.87 7.69 -9.66
C ARG A 31 -3.94 6.51 -9.44
N TYR A 32 -4.29 5.37 -10.02
CA TYR A 32 -3.45 4.18 -9.98
C TYR A 32 -2.09 4.46 -10.61
N ALA A 33 -1.03 4.13 -9.88
CA ALA A 33 0.32 4.15 -10.41
C ALA A 33 0.42 3.13 -11.56
N GLY A 34 0.98 3.57 -12.69
CA GLY A 34 1.22 2.72 -13.85
C GLY A 34 2.24 1.60 -13.56
N PHE A 35 2.33 0.64 -14.48
CA PHE A 35 3.21 -0.52 -14.35
C PHE A 35 4.67 -0.15 -14.06
N TRP A 36 5.26 0.77 -14.83
CA TRP A 36 6.66 1.16 -14.70
C TRP A 36 7.02 1.79 -13.35
N ILE A 37 6.08 2.50 -12.72
CA ILE A 37 6.30 3.11 -11.40
C ILE A 37 6.37 2.01 -10.33
N ARG A 38 5.51 0.99 -10.43
CA ARG A 38 5.55 -0.18 -9.55
C ARG A 38 6.81 -1.01 -9.77
N PHE A 39 7.24 -1.16 -11.02
CA PHE A 39 8.49 -1.83 -11.36
C PHE A 39 9.70 -1.11 -10.75
N ALA A 40 9.78 0.23 -10.91
CA ALA A 40 10.85 1.03 -10.31
C ALA A 40 10.85 0.96 -8.77
N ALA A 41 9.68 0.97 -8.13
CA ALA A 41 9.57 0.79 -6.68
C ALA A 41 10.19 -0.55 -6.23
N ILE A 42 9.82 -1.66 -6.89
CA ILE A 42 10.35 -3.00 -6.56
C ILE A 42 11.84 -3.09 -6.84
N LEU A 43 12.34 -2.43 -7.90
CA LEU A 43 13.77 -2.38 -8.20
C LEU A 43 14.56 -1.68 -7.08
N ILE A 44 14.06 -0.54 -6.59
CA ILE A 44 14.68 0.21 -5.48
C ILE A 44 14.64 -0.61 -4.19
N ASP A 45 13.49 -1.21 -3.86
CA ASP A 45 13.36 -2.09 -2.70
C ASP A 45 14.31 -3.30 -2.79
N GLY A 46 14.47 -3.89 -3.98
CA GLY A 46 15.40 -5.00 -4.22
C GLY A 46 16.86 -4.61 -4.03
N ILE A 47 17.28 -3.45 -4.55
CA ILE A 47 18.63 -2.92 -4.32
C ILE A 47 18.86 -2.70 -2.82
N LEU A 48 17.91 -2.07 -2.12
CA LEU A 48 18.01 -1.80 -0.69
C LEU A 48 18.14 -3.10 0.13
N LEU A 49 17.27 -4.09 -0.13
CA LEU A 49 17.32 -5.38 0.56
C LEU A 49 18.59 -6.16 0.22
N SER A 50 19.14 -6.02 -0.98
CA SER A 50 20.43 -6.66 -1.35
C SER A 50 21.59 -6.06 -0.55
N ILE A 51 21.62 -4.74 -0.36
CA ILE A 51 22.66 -4.07 0.44
C ILE A 51 22.61 -4.59 1.88
N VAL A 52 21.41 -4.66 2.46
CA VAL A 52 21.23 -5.17 3.83
C VAL A 52 21.63 -6.65 3.91
N TYR A 53 21.24 -7.47 2.93
CA TYR A 53 21.63 -8.87 2.85
C TYR A 53 23.15 -9.05 2.85
N TYR A 54 23.87 -8.35 1.98
CA TYR A 54 25.33 -8.44 1.92
C TYR A 54 25.98 -7.89 3.19
N ALA A 55 25.46 -6.80 3.76
CA ALA A 55 25.97 -6.26 5.03
C ALA A 55 25.85 -7.28 6.17
N VAL A 56 24.71 -7.97 6.30
CA VAL A 56 24.51 -9.04 7.29
C VAL A 56 25.44 -10.21 7.00
N LEU A 57 25.54 -10.64 5.74
CA LEU A 57 26.41 -11.75 5.33
C LEU A 57 27.87 -11.48 5.70
N PHE A 58 28.40 -10.30 5.34
CA PHE A 58 29.77 -9.91 5.67
C PHE A 58 30.00 -9.74 7.18
N SER A 59 29.02 -9.19 7.91
CA SER A 59 29.14 -9.00 9.37
C SER A 59 29.19 -10.34 10.10
N VAL A 60 28.39 -11.32 9.68
CA VAL A 60 28.33 -12.64 10.33
C VAL A 60 29.51 -13.50 9.89
N LEU A 61 29.79 -13.62 8.58
CA LEU A 61 30.87 -14.47 8.10
C LEU A 61 32.26 -13.87 8.40
N GLY A 62 32.41 -12.56 8.34
CA GLY A 62 33.68 -11.88 8.62
C GLY A 62 34.12 -11.97 10.09
N GLY A 63 33.20 -12.24 11.02
CA GLY A 63 33.49 -12.46 12.43
C GLY A 63 33.75 -13.92 12.82
N LEU A 64 33.57 -14.87 11.90
CA LEU A 64 33.69 -16.30 12.16
C LEU A 64 34.97 -16.87 11.55
N SER A 65 35.76 -17.59 12.34
CA SER A 65 37.00 -18.22 11.88
C SER A 65 36.77 -19.50 11.07
N ASN A 66 35.66 -20.21 11.30
CA ASN A 66 35.26 -21.43 10.58
C ASN A 66 33.72 -21.49 10.50
N PRO A 67 33.09 -20.92 9.46
CA PRO A 67 31.64 -21.00 9.32
C PRO A 67 31.21 -22.45 9.07
N ASP A 68 30.28 -22.92 9.89
CA ASP A 68 29.71 -24.27 9.82
C ASP A 68 28.27 -24.23 9.31
N PHE A 69 27.66 -25.41 9.13
CA PHE A 69 26.29 -25.53 8.64
C PHE A 69 25.27 -24.78 9.52
N SER A 70 25.51 -24.74 10.84
CA SER A 70 24.63 -24.01 11.76
C SER A 70 24.67 -22.50 11.54
N SER A 71 25.86 -21.95 11.28
CA SER A 71 26.06 -20.53 10.93
C SER A 71 25.29 -20.14 9.67
N PHE A 72 25.33 -20.97 8.62
CA PHE A 72 24.55 -20.73 7.40
C PHE A 72 23.04 -20.83 7.63
N GLY A 73 22.59 -21.77 8.48
CA GLY A 73 21.19 -21.90 8.88
C GLY A 73 20.66 -20.66 9.60
N LEU A 74 21.44 -20.08 10.51
CA LEU A 74 21.07 -18.84 11.20
C LEU A 74 20.97 -17.64 10.25
N ILE A 75 21.95 -17.47 9.36
CA ILE A 75 21.91 -16.42 8.32
C ILE A 75 20.66 -16.58 7.46
N PHE A 76 20.34 -17.80 7.04
CA PHE A 76 19.15 -18.07 6.24
C PHE A 76 17.86 -17.67 6.96
N ILE A 77 17.70 -18.04 8.24
CA ILE A 77 16.52 -17.68 9.04
C ILE A 77 16.41 -16.15 9.19
N ILE A 78 17.51 -15.45 9.49
CA ILE A 78 17.52 -13.99 9.65
C ILE A 78 17.10 -13.31 8.35
N VAL A 79 17.69 -13.72 7.22
CA VAL A 79 17.38 -13.14 5.90
C VAL A 79 15.94 -13.44 5.51
N LEU A 80 15.46 -14.67 5.76
CA LEU A 80 14.07 -15.05 5.49
C LEU A 80 13.09 -14.18 6.27
N LEU A 81 13.31 -14.03 7.58
CA LEU A 81 12.49 -13.16 8.44
C LEU A 81 12.55 -11.71 7.97
N MET A 82 13.72 -11.20 7.60
CA MET A 82 13.87 -9.86 7.07
C MET A 82 13.02 -9.64 5.82
N TYR A 83 13.07 -10.54 4.84
CA TYR A 83 12.28 -10.44 3.60
C TYR A 83 10.78 -10.55 3.86
N ILE A 84 10.35 -11.49 4.71
CA ILE A 84 8.94 -11.68 5.05
C ILE A 84 8.38 -10.49 5.81
N LEU A 85 9.14 -9.94 6.76
CA LEU A 85 8.68 -8.88 7.65
C LEU A 85 8.80 -7.49 7.02
N TYR A 86 9.74 -7.25 6.10
CA TYR A 86 9.96 -5.95 5.50
C TYR A 86 8.69 -5.35 4.87
N PHE A 87 8.03 -6.11 3.99
CA PHE A 87 6.86 -5.60 3.26
C PHE A 87 5.64 -5.37 4.19
N PRO A 88 5.19 -6.35 4.99
CA PRO A 88 4.03 -6.15 5.86
C PRO A 88 4.25 -5.07 6.91
N LEU A 89 5.45 -4.96 7.51
CA LEU A 89 5.73 -3.92 8.50
C LEU A 89 5.73 -2.53 7.87
N MET A 90 6.34 -2.36 6.71
CA MET A 90 6.36 -1.07 6.01
C MET A 90 4.96 -0.66 5.54
N GLU A 91 4.19 -1.60 5.00
CA GLU A 91 2.87 -1.33 4.43
C GLU A 91 1.75 -1.19 5.48
N SER A 92 1.86 -1.86 6.62
CA SER A 92 0.93 -1.68 7.75
C SER A 92 1.23 -0.44 8.60
N SER A 93 2.41 0.17 8.42
CA SER A 93 2.78 1.39 9.13
C SER A 93 1.94 2.60 8.69
N ALA A 94 1.99 3.69 9.47
CA ALA A 94 1.36 4.97 9.12
C ALA A 94 1.78 5.53 7.75
N LYS A 95 2.90 5.06 7.19
CA LYS A 95 3.40 5.46 5.87
C LYS A 95 2.67 4.76 4.72
N GLN A 96 2.13 3.56 4.96
CA GLN A 96 1.47 2.71 3.96
C GLN A 96 2.31 2.52 2.68
N ALA A 97 3.63 2.52 2.79
CA ALA A 97 4.56 2.48 1.66
C ALA A 97 5.92 1.91 2.08
N THR A 98 6.50 1.07 1.23
CA THR A 98 7.90 0.62 1.32
C THR A 98 8.86 1.75 0.95
N LEU A 99 10.15 1.58 1.24
CA LEU A 99 11.17 2.58 0.87
C LEU A 99 11.20 2.86 -0.63
N GLY A 100 11.08 1.82 -1.46
CA GLY A 100 10.97 1.95 -2.91
C GLY A 100 9.69 2.66 -3.37
N LYS A 101 8.54 2.35 -2.76
CA LYS A 101 7.28 3.06 -3.03
C LYS A 101 7.37 4.55 -2.66
N MET A 102 7.99 4.86 -1.52
CA MET A 102 8.22 6.25 -1.09
C MET A 102 9.18 6.98 -2.04
N ALA A 103 10.22 6.31 -2.53
CA ALA A 103 11.19 6.90 -3.47
C ALA A 103 10.55 7.31 -4.81
N VAL A 104 9.56 6.55 -5.29
CA VAL A 104 8.81 6.87 -6.52
C VAL A 104 7.54 7.68 -6.27
N GLY A 105 7.26 8.07 -5.02
CA GLY A 105 6.14 8.92 -4.65
C GLY A 105 4.76 8.24 -4.67
N ILE A 106 4.70 6.91 -4.48
CA ILE A 106 3.43 6.16 -4.42
C ILE A 106 3.21 5.54 -3.03
N LYS A 107 1.96 5.22 -2.70
CA LYS A 107 1.60 4.52 -1.47
C LYS A 107 0.42 3.59 -1.68
N VAL A 108 0.22 2.67 -0.73
CA VAL A 108 -0.98 1.84 -0.64
C VAL A 108 -2.14 2.74 -0.22
N GLY A 109 -3.12 2.90 -1.11
CA GLY A 109 -4.36 3.62 -0.82
C GLY A 109 -5.45 2.65 -0.43
N ASN A 110 -6.23 2.99 0.60
CA ASN A 110 -7.50 2.33 0.85
C ASN A 110 -8.50 2.89 -0.17
N ALA A 111 -9.15 2.01 -0.91
CA ALA A 111 -10.26 2.36 -1.80
C ALA A 111 -11.45 2.90 -0.99
#